data_AF-K8ZK81-F1
#
_entry.id   AF-K8ZK81-F1
#
_cell.length_a   1.000
_cell.length_b   1.000
_cell.length_c   1.000
_cell.angle_alpha   90.00
_cell.angle_beta   90.00
_cell.angle_gamma   90.00
#
_symmetry.space_group_name_H-M   'P 1'
#
loop_
_entity.id
_entity.type
_entity.pdbx_description
1 polymer ?
#
loop_
_entity_poly.entity_id
_entity_poly.type
_entity_poly.pdbx_seq_one_letter_code
_entity_poly.pdbx_strand_id
1 'polypeptide(L)'
;MSFCPNCGHETKENAKFCDRCGKNLNENEPSKKPKKKRGMIIIVILFLLLLLLFGFYFLMKPKEDHSKEHQESISSVSSVQSSSSTKEKESTTPSTTEVTESTTEEKETQVTGEEIGSNVRNLLAASILYVKENPPGSLWNGNDYAYKAKGTKEAKPEYFNEGGSYGYVFENKQVVGAGGSPMFVPSEDGQKMYFYTTGGVPTVDDDGNSYMEPRNPEDKVSVDELATFINTQGKTEEYQNLVQRMTING
;
A
#
# COMPACT_ATOMS: atom_id res chain seq x y z
N MET A 1 -18.12 35.81 8.27
CA MET A 1 -17.47 34.59 8.78
C MET A 1 -17.44 33.55 7.67
N SER A 2 -16.28 32.94 7.41
CA SER A 2 -16.09 31.92 6.37
C SER A 2 -15.63 30.61 7.01
N PHE A 3 -15.90 29.46 6.40
CA PHE A 3 -15.39 28.16 6.87
C PHE A 3 -14.34 27.62 5.91
N CYS A 4 -13.30 26.99 6.44
CA CYS A 4 -12.26 26.38 5.63
C CYS A 4 -12.85 25.21 4.82
N PRO A 5 -12.70 25.17 3.48
CA PRO A 5 -13.23 24.08 2.66
C PRO A 5 -12.50 22.75 2.86
N ASN A 6 -11.33 22.74 3.51
CA ASN A 6 -10.54 21.53 3.74
C ASN A 6 -10.79 20.89 5.13
N CYS A 7 -11.11 21.69 6.15
CA CYS A 7 -11.26 21.19 7.52
C CYS A 7 -12.53 21.63 8.25
N GLY A 8 -13.34 22.50 7.64
CA GLY A 8 -14.60 22.98 8.22
C GLY A 8 -14.44 23.91 9.43
N HIS A 9 -13.21 24.31 9.78
CA HIS A 9 -12.99 25.26 10.87
C HIS A 9 -13.44 26.66 10.48
N GLU A 10 -13.95 27.42 11.44
CA GLU A 10 -14.29 28.83 11.25
C GLU A 10 -13.00 29.62 10.97
N THR A 11 -13.04 30.46 9.94
CA THR A 11 -11.90 31.23 9.49
C THR A 11 -12.25 32.71 9.58
N LYS A 12 -11.25 33.49 10.02
CA LYS A 12 -11.35 34.95 10.04
C LYS A 12 -11.59 35.46 8.62
N GLU A 13 -12.41 36.50 8.49
CA GLU A 13 -12.67 37.12 7.20
C GLU A 13 -11.35 37.61 6.58
N ASN A 14 -11.09 37.21 5.32
CA ASN A 14 -9.85 37.49 4.58
C ASN A 14 -8.58 36.77 5.08
N ALA A 15 -8.70 35.70 5.87
CA ALA A 15 -7.57 34.86 6.21
C ALA A 15 -6.98 34.22 4.93
N LYS A 16 -5.68 34.41 4.68
CA LYS A 16 -5.00 33.83 3.51
C LYS A 16 -4.82 32.31 3.63
N PHE A 17 -4.70 31.82 4.86
CA PHE A 17 -4.53 30.40 5.19
C PHE A 17 -5.44 30.06 6.36
N CYS A 18 -5.88 28.81 6.41
CA CYS A 18 -6.57 28.27 7.58
C CYS A 18 -5.58 28.12 8.74
N ASP A 19 -5.89 28.75 9.86
CA ASP A 19 -5.16 28.66 11.13
C ASP A 19 -5.16 27.26 11.74
N ARG A 20 -6.17 26.43 11.43
CA ARG A 20 -6.24 25.05 11.93
C ARG A 20 -5.53 24.03 11.05
N CYS A 21 -5.61 24.16 9.72
CA CYS A 21 -5.14 23.12 8.80
C CYS A 21 -4.15 23.60 7.73
N GLY A 22 -3.72 24.87 7.79
CA GLY A 22 -2.73 25.45 6.87
C GLY A 22 -3.19 25.64 5.42
N LYS A 23 -4.43 25.28 5.07
CA LYS A 23 -4.92 25.35 3.68
C LYS A 23 -4.99 26.81 3.22
N ASN A 24 -4.41 27.12 2.06
CA ASN A 24 -4.57 28.42 1.42
C ASN A 24 -6.04 28.66 1.02
N LEU A 25 -6.62 29.75 1.51
CA LEU A 25 -8.03 30.12 1.32
C LEU A 25 -8.21 31.17 0.21
N ASN A 26 -7.12 31.69 -0.34
CA ASN A 26 -7.14 32.65 -1.46
C ASN A 26 -7.22 31.98 -2.84
N GLU A 27 -7.26 30.65 -2.91
CA GLU A 27 -7.35 29.91 -4.17
C GLU A 27 -8.81 29.81 -4.63
N ASN A 28 -9.45 30.96 -4.82
CA ASN A 28 -10.74 31.09 -5.52
C ASN A 28 -10.49 31.60 -6.95
N GLU A 29 -9.71 30.85 -7.74
CA GLU A 29 -9.67 31.01 -9.20
C GLU A 29 -9.60 29.60 -9.82
N PRO A 30 -10.51 29.23 -10.75
CA PRO A 30 -10.51 27.90 -11.35
C PRO A 30 -9.27 27.75 -12.24
N SER A 31 -8.31 26.93 -11.80
CA SER A 31 -7.09 26.66 -12.56
C SER A 31 -7.43 26.00 -13.91
N LYS A 32 -7.20 26.75 -14.99
CA LYS A 32 -7.26 26.25 -16.37
C LYS A 32 -6.22 25.14 -16.53
N LYS A 33 -6.67 23.90 -16.74
CA LYS A 33 -5.85 22.78 -17.22
C LYS A 33 -5.02 23.19 -18.45
N PRO A 34 -3.68 23.04 -18.48
CA PRO A 34 -2.93 23.19 -19.71
C PRO A 34 -3.13 21.94 -20.60
N LYS A 35 -3.81 22.12 -21.73
CA LYS A 35 -3.95 21.11 -22.79
C LYS A 35 -2.61 20.92 -23.52
N LYS A 36 -1.95 19.77 -23.37
CA LYS A 36 -0.83 19.38 -24.26
C LYS A 36 -1.19 18.13 -25.09
N LYS A 37 -2.09 18.30 -26.07
CA LYS A 37 -2.57 17.23 -26.97
C LYS A 37 -1.76 17.05 -28.28
N ARG A 38 -0.56 17.64 -28.41
CA ARG A 38 0.23 17.53 -29.67
C ARG A 38 1.31 16.45 -29.67
N GLY A 39 1.84 16.05 -28.51
CA GLY A 39 2.86 14.99 -28.42
C GLY A 39 2.30 13.57 -28.56
N MET A 40 1.08 13.34 -28.11
CA MET A 40 0.48 11.99 -28.09
C MET A 40 0.08 11.48 -29.49
N ILE A 41 -0.29 12.39 -30.40
CA ILE A 41 -0.64 12.03 -31.78
C ILE A 41 0.60 11.53 -32.55
N ILE A 42 1.77 12.14 -32.31
CA ILE A 42 3.02 11.74 -32.97
C ILE A 42 3.42 10.32 -32.53
N ILE A 43 3.27 9.99 -31.24
CA ILE A 43 3.57 8.65 -30.70
C ILE A 43 2.65 7.59 -31.31
N VAL A 44 1.35 7.88 -31.44
CA VAL A 44 0.39 6.94 -32.03
C VAL A 44 0.67 6.67 -33.50
N ILE A 45 1.02 7.71 -34.29
CA ILE A 45 1.38 7.54 -35.71
C ILE A 45 2.66 6.71 -35.86
N LEU A 46 3.67 6.95 -35.02
CA LEU A 46 4.92 6.20 -35.02
C LEU A 46 4.70 4.71 -34.70
N PHE A 47 3.83 4.42 -33.74
CA PHE A 47 3.50 3.05 -33.36
C PHE A 47 2.70 2.32 -34.45
N LEU A 48 1.76 3.01 -35.11
CA LEU A 48 1.00 2.46 -36.25
C LEU A 48 1.90 2.12 -37.44
N LEU A 49 2.88 2.98 -37.75
CA LEU A 49 3.87 2.71 -38.81
C LEU A 49 4.76 1.51 -38.46
N LEU A 50 5.19 1.39 -37.21
CA LEU A 50 5.97 0.24 -36.74
C LEU A 50 5.19 -1.07 -36.85
N LEU A 51 3.90 -1.08 -36.47
CA LEU A 51 3.06 -2.28 -36.58
C LEU A 51 2.80 -2.69 -38.04
N LEU A 52 2.64 -1.73 -38.96
CA LEU A 52 2.49 -2.03 -40.39
C LEU A 52 3.78 -2.62 -40.98
N LEU A 53 4.94 -2.07 -40.64
CA LEU A 53 6.24 -2.60 -41.06
C LEU A 53 6.50 -3.98 -40.48
N PHE A 54 6.20 -4.18 -39.19
CA PHE A 54 6.37 -5.47 -38.52
C PHE A 54 5.39 -6.53 -39.04
N GLY A 55 4.13 -6.14 -39.28
CA GLY A 55 3.11 -7.02 -39.88
C GLY A 55 3.47 -7.43 -41.31
N PHE A 56 3.97 -6.51 -42.13
CA PHE A 56 4.44 -6.81 -43.48
C PHE A 56 5.68 -7.72 -43.48
N TYR A 57 6.62 -7.50 -42.56
CA TYR A 57 7.79 -8.37 -42.37
C TYR A 57 7.38 -9.80 -42.00
N PHE A 58 6.37 -9.97 -41.15
CA PHE A 58 5.88 -11.29 -40.75
C PHE A 58 5.11 -12.01 -41.88
N LEU A 59 4.42 -11.25 -42.75
CA LEU A 59 3.74 -11.77 -43.94
C LEU A 59 4.70 -12.22 -45.05
N MET A 60 5.92 -11.68 -45.10
CA MET A 60 6.94 -12.06 -46.08
C MET A 60 7.90 -13.15 -45.61
N LYS A 61 7.64 -13.84 -44.49
CA LYS A 61 8.43 -15.05 -44.18
C LYS A 61 8.03 -16.21 -45.11
N PRO A 62 8.94 -16.72 -45.96
CA PRO A 62 8.68 -17.92 -46.76
C PRO A 62 8.48 -19.12 -45.83
N LYS A 63 7.45 -19.92 -46.10
CA LYS A 63 7.23 -21.21 -45.45
C LYS A 63 8.25 -22.20 -45.98
N GLU A 64 9.19 -22.62 -45.14
CA GLU A 64 10.01 -23.79 -45.43
C GLU A 64 9.17 -25.06 -45.17
N ASP A 65 9.04 -25.89 -46.20
CA ASP A 65 8.22 -27.09 -46.23
C ASP A 65 8.96 -28.24 -45.51
N HIS A 66 8.40 -28.71 -44.40
CA HIS A 66 8.85 -29.92 -43.71
C HIS A 66 8.14 -31.14 -44.32
N SER A 67 8.86 -31.98 -45.02
CA SER A 67 8.34 -33.23 -45.60
C SER A 67 9.19 -34.44 -45.18
N LYS A 68 8.54 -35.31 -44.37
CA LYS A 68 8.62 -36.80 -44.35
C LYS A 68 9.96 -37.45 -43.91
N GLU A 69 10.03 -38.63 -43.31
CA GLU A 69 9.08 -39.67 -42.86
C GLU A 69 9.82 -40.61 -41.89
N HIS A 70 9.03 -41.28 -41.05
CA HIS A 70 9.10 -42.69 -40.59
C HIS A 70 10.42 -43.36 -40.14
N GLN A 71 10.40 -43.87 -38.89
CA GLN A 71 10.33 -45.31 -38.51
C GLN A 71 11.68 -46.03 -38.69
N GLU A 72 12.15 -46.91 -37.82
CA GLU A 72 11.48 -47.88 -36.98
C GLU A 72 12.50 -48.44 -35.96
N SER A 73 12.01 -48.95 -34.81
CA SER A 73 12.55 -50.13 -34.10
C SER A 73 13.90 -49.94 -33.35
N ILE A 74 14.27 -50.60 -32.24
CA ILE A 74 13.80 -51.78 -31.51
C ILE A 74 14.60 -51.81 -30.17
N SER A 75 14.01 -52.38 -29.10
CA SER A 75 14.67 -53.06 -27.96
C SER A 75 15.68 -52.31 -27.06
N SER A 76 15.83 -52.57 -25.76
CA SER A 76 15.21 -53.53 -24.84
C SER A 76 15.77 -53.27 -23.42
N VAL A 77 14.88 -53.33 -22.42
CA VAL A 77 14.97 -54.17 -21.19
C VAL A 77 16.10 -53.94 -20.16
N SER A 78 15.63 -53.88 -18.89
CA SER A 78 16.29 -54.27 -17.62
C SER A 78 17.45 -53.41 -17.11
N SER A 79 17.63 -53.21 -15.81
CA SER A 79 16.95 -53.69 -14.61
C SER A 79 17.65 -53.06 -13.41
N VAL A 80 16.87 -52.75 -12.37
CA VAL A 80 17.20 -53.02 -10.95
C VAL A 80 18.37 -52.19 -10.38
N GLN A 81 18.08 -51.13 -9.62
CA GLN A 81 17.65 -51.17 -8.21
C GLN A 81 18.81 -51.51 -7.27
N SER A 82 19.19 -50.53 -6.46
CA SER A 82 19.27 -50.61 -4.99
C SER A 82 19.94 -49.31 -4.53
N SER A 83 19.26 -48.34 -3.91
CA SER A 83 18.50 -48.38 -2.65
C SER A 83 19.28 -49.03 -1.52
N SER A 84 19.52 -48.25 -0.46
CA SER A 84 19.37 -48.60 0.95
C SER A 84 20.46 -47.89 1.78
N SER A 85 20.23 -47.47 3.01
CA SER A 85 19.03 -47.32 3.81
C SER A 85 19.48 -46.57 5.07
N THR A 86 18.72 -45.60 5.57
CA THR A 86 17.64 -45.79 6.55
C THR A 86 18.12 -46.44 7.85
N LYS A 87 17.78 -45.83 8.99
CA LYS A 87 16.90 -46.39 10.03
C LYS A 87 17.00 -45.54 11.30
N GLU A 88 15.92 -44.88 11.70
CA GLU A 88 14.78 -45.37 12.53
C GLU A 88 15.00 -44.94 13.99
N LYS A 89 13.99 -44.68 14.84
CA LYS A 89 12.72 -45.37 15.14
C LYS A 89 11.88 -44.40 16.01
N GLU A 90 10.59 -44.12 15.73
CA GLU A 90 9.37 -44.82 16.25
C GLU A 90 8.98 -44.47 17.70
N SER A 91 7.73 -44.01 17.93
CA SER A 91 6.65 -44.85 18.50
C SER A 91 5.35 -44.09 18.86
N THR A 92 4.25 -44.52 18.21
CA THR A 92 2.84 -44.80 18.65
C THR A 92 2.00 -43.81 19.48
N THR A 93 0.84 -43.30 18.99
CA THR A 93 -0.58 -43.81 18.91
C THR A 93 -1.47 -43.41 20.13
N PRO A 94 -2.82 -43.55 20.11
CA PRO A 94 -3.78 -42.46 19.93
C PRO A 94 -4.73 -42.24 21.14
N SER A 95 -5.44 -41.11 21.19
CA SER A 95 -6.67 -41.02 21.99
C SER A 95 -7.70 -40.11 21.33
N THR A 96 -8.84 -40.74 21.04
CA THR A 96 -10.15 -40.21 20.66
C THR A 96 -10.78 -39.45 21.83
N THR A 97 -11.41 -38.29 21.59
CA THR A 97 -12.70 -37.91 22.20
C THR A 97 -13.36 -36.80 21.39
N GLU A 98 -14.52 -37.16 20.83
CA GLU A 98 -15.74 -36.39 20.54
C GLU A 98 -15.70 -35.03 19.82
N VAL A 99 -16.20 -35.12 18.59
CA VAL A 99 -17.17 -34.21 17.96
C VAL A 99 -18.02 -33.45 18.97
N THR A 100 -17.94 -32.13 18.95
CA THR A 100 -19.12 -31.28 19.12
C THR A 100 -19.12 -30.28 17.98
N GLU A 101 -19.85 -30.68 16.95
CA GLU A 101 -20.31 -29.83 15.87
C GLU A 101 -21.25 -28.77 16.47
N SER A 102 -20.68 -27.66 16.95
CA SER A 102 -21.46 -26.44 17.14
C SER A 102 -21.41 -25.67 15.83
N THR A 103 -22.47 -25.78 15.05
CA THR A 103 -22.84 -24.82 14.02
C THR A 103 -22.77 -23.43 14.64
N THR A 104 -21.64 -22.76 14.45
CA THR A 104 -21.50 -21.35 14.75
C THR A 104 -22.08 -20.66 13.53
N GLU A 105 -23.30 -20.13 13.67
CA GLU A 105 -23.76 -19.07 12.78
C GLU A 105 -22.68 -17.98 12.81
N GLU A 106 -21.90 -17.95 11.74
CA GLU A 106 -20.86 -16.96 11.48
C GLU A 106 -21.56 -15.63 11.24
N LYS A 107 -21.96 -14.98 12.32
CA LYS A 107 -22.34 -13.58 12.29
C LYS A 107 -21.06 -12.81 12.02
N GLU A 108 -20.78 -12.60 10.74
CA GLU A 108 -19.65 -11.82 10.25
C GLU A 108 -19.70 -10.47 10.98
N THR A 109 -18.82 -10.34 11.98
CA THR A 109 -18.85 -9.19 12.88
C THR A 109 -18.21 -8.05 12.11
N GLN A 110 -19.06 -7.16 11.58
CA GLN A 110 -18.61 -5.99 10.86
C GLN A 110 -17.73 -5.13 11.75
N VAL A 111 -16.59 -4.70 11.21
CA VAL A 111 -15.67 -3.79 11.89
C VAL A 111 -16.28 -2.40 11.91
N THR A 112 -16.26 -1.72 13.06
CA THR A 112 -16.84 -0.36 13.21
C THR A 112 -15.75 0.70 13.33
N GLY A 113 -16.09 1.95 13.00
CA GLY A 113 -15.18 3.09 13.23
C GLY A 113 -14.82 3.26 14.71
N GLU A 114 -15.77 2.98 15.62
CA GLU A 114 -15.55 3.00 17.07
C GLU A 114 -14.50 1.95 17.50
N GLU A 115 -14.61 0.72 16.99
CA GLU A 115 -13.60 -0.32 17.24
C GLU A 115 -12.22 0.10 16.75
N ILE A 116 -12.14 0.66 15.54
CA ILE A 116 -10.87 1.12 14.95
C ILE A 116 -10.27 2.27 15.77
N GLY A 117 -11.08 3.25 16.16
CA GLY A 117 -10.65 4.43 16.93
C GLY A 117 -10.40 4.17 18.42
N SER A 118 -10.85 3.04 18.96
CA SER A 118 -10.77 2.73 20.40
C SER A 118 -9.33 2.70 20.95
N ASN A 119 -8.35 2.39 20.11
CA ASN A 119 -6.94 2.41 20.47
C ASN A 119 -6.04 2.55 19.24
N VAL A 120 -4.83 3.04 19.46
CA VAL A 120 -3.89 3.32 18.37
C VAL A 120 -3.45 2.07 17.60
N ARG A 121 -3.42 0.90 18.24
CA ARG A 121 -3.07 -0.37 17.57
C ARG A 121 -4.13 -0.74 16.53
N ASN A 122 -5.40 -0.62 16.86
CA ASN A 122 -6.52 -0.88 15.94
C ASN A 122 -6.48 0.09 14.76
N LEU A 123 -6.27 1.38 15.06
CA LEU A 123 -6.16 2.42 14.05
C LEU A 123 -4.97 2.18 13.11
N LEU A 124 -3.80 1.83 13.64
CA LEU A 124 -2.61 1.51 12.86
C LEU A 124 -2.82 0.27 11.98
N ALA A 125 -3.40 -0.80 12.52
CA ALA A 125 -3.68 -2.03 11.77
C ALA A 125 -4.61 -1.76 10.58
N ALA A 126 -5.70 -1.03 10.79
CA ALA A 126 -6.62 -0.63 9.72
C ALA A 126 -5.92 0.25 8.68
N SER A 127 -5.12 1.23 9.14
CA SER A 127 -4.42 2.17 8.26
C SER A 127 -3.39 1.49 7.37
N ILE A 128 -2.65 0.51 7.86
CA ILE A 128 -1.69 -0.27 7.06
C ILE A 128 -2.39 -0.99 5.91
N LEU A 129 -3.53 -1.63 6.19
CA LEU A 129 -4.31 -2.32 5.16
C LEU A 129 -4.83 -1.33 4.11
N TYR A 130 -5.28 -0.16 4.54
CA TYR A 130 -5.76 0.89 3.65
C TYR A 130 -4.66 1.39 2.71
N VAL A 131 -3.51 1.81 3.23
CA VAL A 131 -2.43 2.38 2.40
C VAL A 131 -1.75 1.36 1.49
N LYS A 132 -1.83 0.06 1.83
CA LYS A 132 -1.36 -1.04 0.97
C LYS A 132 -2.10 -1.07 -0.37
N GLU A 133 -3.36 -0.65 -0.39
CA GLU A 133 -4.21 -0.62 -1.59
C GLU A 133 -4.45 0.81 -2.11
N ASN A 134 -4.25 1.81 -1.26
CA ASN A 134 -4.44 3.23 -1.55
C ASN A 134 -3.18 4.02 -1.13
N PRO A 135 -2.04 3.87 -1.83
CA PRO A 135 -0.81 4.56 -1.46
C PRO A 135 -0.96 6.08 -1.65
N PRO A 136 -0.67 6.89 -0.62
CA PRO A 136 -0.78 8.34 -0.72
C PRO A 136 0.37 8.93 -1.54
N GLY A 137 0.09 9.90 -2.40
CA GLY A 137 1.13 10.68 -3.09
C GLY A 137 2.00 9.94 -4.11
N SER A 138 3.01 10.65 -4.65
CA SER A 138 3.91 10.15 -5.70
C SER A 138 5.17 9.46 -5.16
N LEU A 139 5.52 9.65 -3.89
CA LEU A 139 6.73 9.08 -3.28
C LEU A 139 6.54 7.61 -2.86
N TRP A 140 5.28 7.16 -2.72
CA TRP A 140 4.91 5.78 -2.46
C TRP A 140 4.70 4.95 -3.73
N ASN A 141 4.75 5.58 -4.92
CA ASN A 141 4.55 4.94 -6.23
C ASN A 141 5.74 4.09 -6.71
N GLY A 142 6.77 3.91 -5.89
CA GLY A 142 7.74 2.83 -6.05
C GLY A 142 7.34 1.71 -5.10
N ASN A 143 7.09 0.52 -5.65
CA ASN A 143 6.69 -0.77 -5.06
C ASN A 143 7.49 -1.26 -3.83
N ASP A 144 7.93 -0.39 -2.93
CA ASP A 144 8.87 -0.69 -1.86
C ASP A 144 8.34 -0.24 -0.49
N TYR A 145 7.56 0.86 -0.38
CA TYR A 145 7.10 1.35 0.93
C TYR A 145 5.83 0.66 1.45
N ALA A 146 4.84 0.39 0.60
CA ALA A 146 3.77 -0.56 0.92
C ALA A 146 4.32 -1.99 1.15
N TYR A 147 5.51 -2.29 0.61
CA TYR A 147 6.24 -3.53 0.88
C TYR A 147 7.04 -3.48 2.20
N LYS A 148 7.46 -2.29 2.67
CA LYS A 148 8.02 -2.11 4.02
C LYS A 148 6.97 -2.30 5.11
N ALA A 149 5.71 -1.94 4.87
CA ALA A 149 4.61 -2.25 5.79
C ALA A 149 4.10 -3.71 5.68
N LYS A 150 4.42 -4.43 4.59
CA LYS A 150 4.09 -5.85 4.44
C LYS A 150 4.97 -6.69 5.37
N GLY A 151 4.37 -7.16 6.46
CA GLY A 151 4.99 -8.10 7.39
C GLY A 151 5.57 -7.44 8.64
N THR A 152 5.57 -6.12 8.73
CA THR A 152 5.95 -5.41 9.96
C THR A 152 4.85 -5.54 10.99
N LYS A 153 5.17 -6.30 12.03
CA LYS A 153 4.33 -6.40 13.23
C LYS A 153 4.69 -5.32 14.24
N GLU A 154 5.83 -4.65 14.08
CA GLU A 154 6.36 -3.71 15.05
C GLU A 154 6.17 -2.28 14.56
N ALA A 155 5.44 -1.47 15.33
CA ALA A 155 5.39 -0.03 15.20
C ALA A 155 6.26 0.60 16.29
N LYS A 156 6.96 1.69 15.96
CA LYS A 156 7.71 2.48 16.94
C LYS A 156 7.16 3.90 16.98
N PRO A 157 6.86 4.45 18.17
CA PRO A 157 6.50 5.84 18.31
C PRO A 157 7.76 6.69 18.08
N GLU A 158 7.64 7.70 17.23
CA GLU A 158 8.66 8.72 17.01
C GLU A 158 8.05 10.09 17.26
N TYR A 159 8.81 10.95 17.94
CA TYR A 159 8.38 12.33 18.14
C TYR A 159 8.39 13.06 16.80
N PHE A 160 7.23 13.56 16.37
CA PHE A 160 7.11 14.26 15.11
C PHE A 160 6.93 15.76 15.37
N ASN A 161 8.01 16.50 15.10
CA ASN A 161 8.04 17.95 15.31
C ASN A 161 6.99 18.68 14.45
N GLU A 162 6.66 18.16 13.26
CA GLU A 162 5.73 18.78 12.30
C GLU A 162 4.25 18.48 12.62
N GLY A 163 3.86 18.70 13.88
CA GLY A 163 2.51 18.43 14.38
C GLY A 163 2.40 18.44 15.90
N GLY A 164 3.53 18.45 16.62
CA GLY A 164 3.54 18.43 18.09
C GLY A 164 3.03 17.12 18.68
N SER A 165 3.00 16.05 17.89
CA SER A 165 2.39 14.76 18.23
C SER A 165 3.35 13.61 17.97
N TYR A 166 3.10 12.47 18.62
CA TYR A 166 3.81 11.23 18.30
C TYR A 166 3.25 10.64 17.00
N GLY A 167 4.13 10.30 16.07
CA GLY A 167 3.84 9.49 14.90
C GLY A 167 4.35 8.07 15.09
N TYR A 168 3.91 7.16 14.23
CA TYR A 168 4.35 5.77 14.23
C TYR A 168 5.05 5.45 12.92
N VAL A 169 6.24 4.87 13.04
CA VAL A 169 6.99 4.32 11.92
C VAL A 169 6.99 2.80 11.99
N PHE A 170 7.04 2.16 10.83
CA PHE A 170 7.14 0.72 10.70
C PHE A 170 8.53 0.37 10.17
N GLU A 171 9.35 -0.25 11.01
CA GLU A 171 10.70 -0.67 10.60
C GLU A 171 10.64 -1.97 9.81
N ASN A 172 11.06 -1.94 8.55
CA ASN A 172 11.47 -3.15 7.85
C ASN A 172 13.00 -3.30 7.93
N LYS A 173 13.47 -4.23 8.79
CA LYS A 173 14.90 -4.55 8.98
C LYS A 173 15.61 -5.03 7.69
N GLN A 174 14.89 -5.31 6.62
CA GLN A 174 15.43 -5.85 5.35
C GLN A 174 15.77 -4.77 4.31
N VAL A 175 15.38 -3.50 4.49
CA VAL A 175 15.64 -2.45 3.49
C VAL A 175 16.59 -1.40 4.04
N VAL A 176 17.84 -1.47 3.60
CA VAL A 176 18.91 -0.51 3.93
C VAL A 176 19.05 0.45 2.75
N GLY A 177 18.62 1.71 2.90
CA GLY A 177 18.75 2.70 1.83
C GLY A 177 17.92 3.97 2.06
N ALA A 178 18.52 5.12 1.75
CA ALA A 178 18.02 6.46 2.02
C ALA A 178 16.69 6.75 1.31
N GLY A 179 15.63 6.89 2.11
CA GLY A 179 14.32 7.38 1.70
C GLY A 179 13.40 7.32 2.90
N GLY A 180 12.64 8.39 3.13
CA GLY A 180 11.87 8.60 4.35
C GLY A 180 10.99 7.41 4.70
N SER A 181 11.06 6.95 5.95
CA SER A 181 10.06 6.04 6.52
C SER A 181 8.68 6.71 6.48
N PRO A 182 7.63 5.98 6.10
CA PRO A 182 6.29 6.50 6.23
C PRO A 182 5.95 6.69 7.69
N MET A 183 5.29 7.80 8.00
CA MET A 183 4.87 8.14 9.35
C MET A 183 3.36 8.25 9.43
N PHE A 184 2.81 7.52 10.38
CA PHE A 184 1.39 7.41 10.65
C PHE A 184 1.10 8.23 11.90
N VAL A 185 0.41 9.36 11.74
CA VAL A 185 0.14 10.27 12.85
C VAL A 185 -1.36 10.25 13.14
N PRO A 186 -1.80 9.68 14.27
CA PRO A 186 -3.21 9.74 14.65
C PRO A 186 -3.59 11.18 15.03
N SER A 187 -4.83 11.57 14.75
CA SER A 187 -5.40 12.79 15.33
C SER A 187 -5.51 12.67 16.85
N GLU A 188 -5.54 13.81 17.55
CA GLU A 188 -5.68 13.85 19.02
C GLU A 188 -6.92 13.10 19.53
N ASP A 189 -8.01 13.10 18.76
CA ASP A 189 -9.26 12.40 19.06
C ASP A 189 -9.28 10.93 18.61
N GLY A 190 -8.22 10.44 17.95
CA GLY A 190 -8.13 9.08 17.40
C GLY A 190 -9.07 8.78 16.23
N GLN A 191 -9.80 9.78 15.71
CA GLN A 191 -10.80 9.58 14.66
C GLN A 191 -10.24 9.60 13.24
N LYS A 192 -8.96 10.00 13.08
CA LYS A 192 -8.28 10.09 11.79
C LYS A 192 -6.84 9.63 11.89
N MET A 193 -6.34 9.10 10.78
CA MET A 193 -4.93 8.85 10.55
C MET A 193 -4.43 9.80 9.46
N TYR A 194 -3.31 10.49 9.73
CA TYR A 194 -2.60 11.31 8.76
C TYR A 194 -1.33 10.58 8.31
N PHE A 195 -1.04 10.65 7.01
CA PHE A 195 0.12 10.00 6.41
C PHE A 195 1.15 11.03 5.97
N TYR A 196 2.38 10.87 6.45
CA TYR A 196 3.52 11.71 6.13
C TYR A 196 4.67 10.86 5.58
N THR A 197 5.53 11.48 4.79
CA THR A 197 6.86 10.95 4.47
C THR A 197 7.90 11.72 5.28
N THR A 198 8.77 10.99 5.98
CA THR A 198 9.84 11.61 6.77
C THR A 198 10.91 12.24 5.85
N GLY A 199 11.49 13.36 6.32
CA GLY A 199 12.40 14.20 5.55
C GLY A 199 11.64 15.30 4.82
N GLY A 200 11.63 16.52 5.37
CA GLY A 200 10.88 17.66 4.86
C GLY A 200 11.13 17.98 3.38
N VAL A 201 10.32 18.87 2.81
CA VAL A 201 10.57 19.36 1.45
C VAL A 201 11.77 20.31 1.53
N PRO A 202 12.88 20.05 0.80
CA PRO A 202 13.94 21.02 0.69
C PRO A 202 13.38 22.23 -0.06
N THR A 203 13.19 23.32 0.67
CA THR A 203 12.68 24.58 0.14
C THR A 203 13.78 25.62 0.25
N VAL A 204 13.83 26.52 -0.74
CA VAL A 204 14.74 27.65 -0.73
C VAL A 204 13.88 28.91 -0.62
N ASP A 205 14.15 29.76 0.37
CA ASP A 205 13.45 31.04 0.51
C ASP A 205 13.89 32.05 -0.57
N ASP A 206 13.23 33.20 -0.62
CA ASP A 206 13.56 34.26 -1.59
C ASP A 206 14.99 34.79 -1.41
N ASP A 207 15.59 34.58 -0.23
CA ASP A 207 16.97 34.97 0.10
C ASP A 207 18.00 33.89 -0.28
N GLY A 208 17.56 32.74 -0.81
CA GLY A 208 18.43 31.65 -1.22
C GLY A 208 18.83 30.69 -0.09
N ASN A 209 18.26 30.82 1.11
CA ASN A 209 18.52 29.92 2.21
C ASN A 209 17.72 28.63 2.04
N SER A 210 18.41 27.51 2.14
CA SER A 210 17.76 26.19 2.19
C SER A 210 17.21 25.94 3.59
N TYR A 211 15.94 25.56 3.65
CA TYR A 211 15.26 25.10 4.86
C TYR A 211 14.34 23.93 4.52
N MET A 212 13.91 23.21 5.54
CA MET A 212 12.93 22.14 5.39
C MET A 212 11.57 22.73 5.71
N GLU A 213 10.69 22.88 4.71
CA GLU A 213 9.31 23.28 4.97
C GLU A 213 8.55 22.16 5.69
N PRO A 214 7.70 22.49 6.68
CA PRO A 214 6.80 21.52 7.29
C PRO A 214 5.93 20.88 6.23
N ARG A 215 5.90 19.55 6.17
CA ARG A 215 5.10 18.84 5.18
C ARG A 215 3.64 18.91 5.58
N ASN A 216 2.77 19.30 4.66
CA ASN A 216 1.37 18.91 4.76
C ASN A 216 1.28 17.37 4.71
N PRO A 217 0.32 16.74 5.41
CA PRO A 217 0.09 15.31 5.25
C PRO A 217 -0.18 15.01 3.77
N GLU A 218 0.43 13.93 3.28
CA GLU A 218 0.25 13.49 1.89
C GLU A 218 -1.18 13.02 1.64
N ASP A 219 -1.78 12.42 2.68
CA ASP A 219 -3.19 12.05 2.71
C ASP A 219 -3.69 11.86 4.16
N LYS A 220 -4.99 11.65 4.31
CA LYS A 220 -5.65 11.36 5.59
C LYS A 220 -6.84 10.43 5.38
N VAL A 221 -7.15 9.63 6.39
CA VAL A 221 -8.33 8.74 6.37
C VAL A 221 -8.99 8.71 7.75
N SER A 222 -10.33 8.71 7.77
CA SER A 222 -11.12 8.59 9.00
C SER A 222 -11.36 7.13 9.40
N VAL A 223 -11.71 6.91 10.67
CA VAL A 223 -12.07 5.56 11.17
C VAL A 223 -13.27 4.95 10.45
N ASP A 224 -14.23 5.78 10.01
CA ASP A 224 -15.42 5.30 9.28
C ASP A 224 -15.06 4.89 7.84
N GLU A 225 -14.17 5.64 7.19
CA GLU A 225 -13.63 5.27 5.87
C GLU A 225 -12.81 3.98 5.97
N LEU A 226 -12.01 3.81 7.02
CA LEU A 226 -11.27 2.57 7.29
C LEU A 226 -12.19 1.38 7.54
N ALA A 227 -13.23 1.55 8.36
CA ALA A 227 -14.23 0.51 8.61
C ALA A 227 -14.96 0.12 7.33
N THR A 228 -15.38 1.11 6.54
CA THR A 228 -16.01 0.90 5.24
C THR A 228 -15.08 0.13 4.31
N PHE A 229 -13.80 0.54 4.22
CA PHE A 229 -12.80 -0.16 3.43
C PHE A 229 -12.63 -1.62 3.86
N ILE A 230 -12.46 -1.89 5.15
CA ILE A 230 -12.26 -3.25 5.67
C ILE A 230 -13.45 -4.15 5.33
N ASN A 231 -14.67 -3.69 5.61
CA ASN A 231 -15.88 -4.47 5.38
C ASN A 231 -16.15 -4.68 3.89
N THR A 232 -16.00 -3.63 3.06
CA THR A 232 -16.31 -3.72 1.62
C THR A 232 -15.27 -4.50 0.82
N GLN A 233 -14.02 -4.55 1.28
CA GLN A 233 -12.95 -5.33 0.65
C GLN A 233 -12.81 -6.75 1.22
N GLY A 234 -13.69 -7.18 2.13
CA GLY A 234 -13.63 -8.52 2.75
C GLY A 234 -12.34 -8.74 3.56
N LYS A 235 -11.84 -7.69 4.23
CA LYS A 235 -10.56 -7.71 4.96
C LYS A 235 -10.70 -7.93 6.46
N THR A 236 -11.89 -8.24 6.96
CA THR A 236 -12.17 -8.40 8.39
C THR A 236 -11.20 -9.37 9.06
N GLU A 237 -10.96 -10.54 8.47
CA GLU A 237 -10.02 -11.53 9.03
C GLU A 237 -8.56 -11.04 8.97
N GLU A 238 -8.13 -10.41 7.87
CA GLU A 238 -6.78 -9.84 7.73
C GLU A 238 -6.53 -8.75 8.78
N TYR A 239 -7.55 -7.91 9.02
CA TYR A 239 -7.55 -6.87 10.04
C TYR A 239 -7.41 -7.43 11.45
N GLN A 240 -8.29 -8.37 11.85
CA GLN A 240 -8.26 -8.94 13.20
C GLN A 240 -6.93 -9.67 13.47
N ASN A 241 -6.43 -10.43 12.48
CA ASN A 241 -5.12 -11.07 12.57
C ASN A 241 -3.97 -10.07 12.69
N LEU A 242 -4.06 -8.90 12.06
CA LEU A 242 -3.04 -7.86 12.17
C LEU A 242 -3.08 -7.18 13.55
N VAL A 243 -4.26 -6.85 14.06
CA VAL A 243 -4.46 -6.27 15.40
C VAL A 243 -3.81 -7.16 16.48
N GLN A 244 -4.09 -8.46 16.45
CA GLN A 244 -3.55 -9.41 17.44
C GLN A 244 -2.02 -9.51 17.42
N ARG A 245 -1.41 -9.39 16.23
CA ARG A 245 0.03 -9.58 16.03
C ARG A 245 0.83 -8.29 16.13
N MET A 246 0.18 -7.13 16.06
CA MET A 246 0.86 -5.84 16.11
C MET A 246 1.44 -5.58 17.51
N THR A 247 2.69 -5.15 17.58
CA THR A 247 3.38 -4.68 18.77
C THR A 247 3.78 -3.23 18.58
N ILE A 248 3.68 -2.45 19.65
CA ILE A 248 4.11 -1.05 19.67
C ILE A 248 5.26 -0.99 20.68
N ASN A 249 6.47 -0.77 20.18
CA ASN A 249 7.69 -0.75 20.99
C ASN A 249 8.01 0.69 21.38
N GLY A 250 7.80 1.06 22.64
CA GLY A 250 8.12 2.36 23.21
C GLY A 250 9.55 2.49 23.72
#